data_AF-A0AAJ6NAP4-F1
#
_entry.id   AF-A0AAJ6NAP4-F1
#
_cell.length_a   1.000
_cell.length_b   1.000
_cell.length_c   1.000
_cell.angle_alpha   90.00
_cell.angle_beta   90.00
_cell.angle_gamma   90.00
#
_symmetry.space_group_name_H-M   'P 1'
#
loop_
_entity.id
_entity.type
_entity.pdbx_description
1 polymer ?
#
loop_
_entity_poly.entity_id
_entity_poly.type
_entity_poly.pdbx_seq_one_letter_code
_entity_poly.pdbx_strand_id
1 'polypeptide(L)'
;MSRVIKRKIKVLDNVYIWTLKRHSIYIKNVYIKVFKENYLNSILYIDPYSWYFEIRPKTIMNAIIYGLENGWQPEINNCSLFIGMNENGFVKLKENSFYFDEVNKINEE
;
A
#
# COMPACT_ATOMS: atom_id res chain seq x y z
N MET A 1 -6.73 -12.66 19.45
CA MET A 1 -6.36 -12.98 18.05
C MET A 1 -6.65 -11.78 17.16
N SER A 2 -5.64 -11.21 16.49
CA SER A 2 -5.87 -10.10 15.55
C SER A 2 -6.52 -10.62 14.26
N ARG A 3 -7.75 -10.20 13.95
CA ARG A 3 -8.39 -10.55 12.68
C ARG A 3 -7.79 -9.70 11.55
N VAL A 4 -7.38 -10.35 10.47
CA VAL A 4 -7.05 -9.67 9.20
C VAL A 4 -8.34 -9.51 8.41
N ILE A 5 -8.70 -8.26 8.12
CA ILE A 5 -9.81 -7.95 7.22
C ILE A 5 -9.28 -8.11 5.79
N LYS A 6 -10.00 -8.87 4.97
CA LYS A 6 -9.76 -8.98 3.53
C LYS A 6 -10.94 -8.35 2.80
N ARG A 7 -10.67 -7.54 1.78
CA ARG A 7 -11.69 -6.90 0.96
C ARG A 7 -11.29 -6.99 -0.51
N LYS A 8 -12.28 -7.17 -1.39
CA LYS A 8 -12.08 -7.17 -2.84
C LYS A 8 -12.35 -5.78 -3.41
N ILE A 9 -11.66 -5.43 -4.49
CA ILE A 9 -11.89 -4.21 -5.26
C ILE A 9 -11.60 -4.48 -6.75
N LYS A 10 -12.44 -3.95 -7.65
CA LYS A 10 -12.24 -4.04 -9.09
C LYS A 10 -11.53 -2.77 -9.57
N VAL A 11 -10.43 -2.92 -10.31
CA VAL A 11 -9.64 -1.81 -10.90
C VAL A 11 -9.19 -2.22 -12.29
N LEU A 12 -9.43 -1.40 -13.31
CA LEU A 12 -9.01 -1.64 -14.71
C LEU A 12 -9.27 -3.09 -15.17
N ASP A 13 -10.50 -3.55 -14.97
CA ASP A 13 -10.97 -4.92 -15.27
C ASP A 13 -10.35 -6.09 -14.49
N ASN A 14 -9.46 -5.80 -13.56
CA ASN A 14 -8.84 -6.80 -12.69
C ASN A 14 -9.43 -6.74 -11.27
N VAL A 15 -9.49 -7.89 -10.61
CA VAL A 15 -9.90 -7.99 -9.21
C VAL A 15 -8.66 -8.01 -8.34
N TYR A 16 -8.62 -7.14 -7.35
CA TYR A 16 -7.57 -7.06 -6.34
C TYR A 16 -8.15 -7.35 -4.96
N ILE A 17 -7.32 -7.92 -4.11
CA ILE A 17 -7.64 -8.17 -2.71
C ILE A 17 -6.69 -7.32 -1.88
N TRP A 18 -7.26 -6.53 -0.98
CA TRP A 18 -6.49 -5.76 -0.01
C TRP A 18 -6.77 -6.20 1.40
N THR A 19 -5.75 -6.09 2.25
CA THR A 19 -5.80 -6.58 3.62
C THR A 19 -5.35 -5.52 4.62
N LEU A 20 -6.06 -5.47 5.75
CA LEU A 20 -5.77 -4.60 6.87
C LEU A 20 -5.96 -5.38 8.17
N LYS A 21 -5.03 -5.26 9.12
CA LYS A 21 -5.14 -5.93 10.41
C LYS A 21 -6.01 -5.07 11.34
N ARG A 22 -7.07 -5.64 11.92
CA ARG A 22 -8.15 -4.88 12.61
C ARG A 22 -7.71 -4.10 13.86
N HIS A 23 -6.48 -4.28 14.33
CA HIS A 23 -5.87 -3.53 15.43
C HIS A 23 -4.61 -2.75 15.02
N SER A 24 -4.29 -2.68 13.72
CA SER A 24 -3.02 -2.11 13.26
C SER A 24 -3.08 -0.67 12.81
N ILE A 25 -4.23 -0.01 12.85
CA ILE A 25 -4.29 1.43 12.54
C ILE A 25 -3.41 2.21 13.54
N TYR A 26 -3.20 1.67 14.75
CA TYR A 26 -2.32 2.23 15.79
C TYR A 26 -0.98 1.49 15.95
N ILE A 27 -0.71 0.44 15.16
CA ILE A 27 0.55 -0.30 15.25
C ILE A 27 1.50 0.28 14.22
N LYS A 28 2.49 1.05 14.69
CA LYS A 28 3.64 1.47 13.88
C LYS A 28 4.11 0.29 13.03
N ASN A 29 4.42 0.58 11.77
CA ASN A 29 4.98 -0.36 10.81
C ASN A 29 4.01 -1.38 10.19
N VAL A 30 2.75 -1.02 9.96
CA VAL A 30 1.80 -1.90 9.27
C VAL A 30 1.33 -1.31 7.95
N TYR A 31 1.69 -1.97 6.86
CA TYR A 31 1.18 -1.68 5.52
C TYR A 31 -0.21 -2.28 5.30
N ILE A 32 -1.01 -1.58 4.51
CA ILE A 32 -2.10 -2.23 3.76
C ILE A 32 -1.42 -3.02 2.64
N LYS A 33 -1.70 -4.32 2.57
CA LYS A 33 -1.17 -5.18 1.50
C LYS A 33 -2.22 -5.40 0.44
N VAL A 34 -1.87 -5.20 -0.82
CA VAL A 34 -2.72 -5.46 -1.98
C VAL A 34 -2.06 -6.48 -2.88
N PHE A 35 -2.85 -7.42 -3.38
CA PHE A 35 -2.43 -8.43 -4.36
C PHE A 35 -3.54 -8.61 -5.40
N LYS A 36 -3.16 -8.98 -6.62
CA LYS A 36 -4.13 -9.34 -7.66
C LYS A 36 -4.73 -10.70 -7.34
N GLU A 37 -6.03 -10.87 -7.59
CA GLU A 37 -6.69 -12.15 -7.41
C GLU A 37 -6.00 -13.22 -8.25
N ASN A 38 -5.71 -14.38 -7.65
CA ASN A 38 -4.93 -15.50 -8.22
C ASN A 38 -3.42 -15.25 -8.42
N TYR A 39 -2.90 -14.06 -8.09
CA TYR A 39 -1.47 -13.75 -8.16
C TYR A 39 -0.97 -13.17 -6.83
N LEU A 40 -0.41 -14.03 -5.99
CA LEU A 40 0.01 -13.68 -4.62
C LEU A 40 1.51 -13.32 -4.50
N ASN A 41 2.27 -13.44 -5.58
CA ASN A 41 3.74 -13.38 -5.55
C ASN A 41 4.30 -11.96 -5.68
N SER A 42 3.43 -10.97 -5.90
CA SER A 42 3.78 -9.56 -5.94
C SER A 42 2.76 -8.77 -5.14
N ILE A 43 3.26 -7.99 -4.18
CA ILE A 43 2.43 -7.26 -3.22
C ILE A 43 2.72 -5.77 -3.39
N LEU A 44 1.64 -5.00 -3.50
CA LEU A 44 1.69 -3.56 -3.31
C LEU A 44 1.48 -3.26 -1.83
N TYR A 45 2.48 -2.64 -1.22
CA TYR A 45 2.50 -2.20 0.17
C TYR A 45 2.16 -0.72 0.20
N ILE A 46 1.03 -0.38 0.85
CA ILE A 46 0.57 0.99 1.00
C ILE A 46 0.77 1.39 2.45
N ASP A 47 1.57 2.42 2.69
CA ASP A 47 1.75 3.03 4.00
C ASP A 47 0.49 3.80 4.40
N PRO A 48 -0.23 3.39 5.47
CA PRO A 48 -1.41 4.10 5.94
C PRO A 48 -1.07 5.30 6.84
N TYR A 49 0.18 5.47 7.29
CA TYR A 49 0.59 6.46 8.29
C TYR A 49 0.83 7.86 7.74
N SER A 50 0.81 8.00 6.42
CA SER A 50 0.74 9.30 5.75
C SER A 50 -0.69 9.82 5.61
N TRP A 51 -1.70 9.02 5.98
CA TRP A 51 -3.08 9.34 5.74
C TRP A 51 -3.67 9.96 7.01
N TYR A 52 -3.71 11.30 7.09
CA TYR A 52 -4.55 12.03 8.05
C TYR A 52 -6.06 11.82 7.83
N PHE A 53 -6.46 10.72 7.19
CA PHE A 53 -7.82 10.44 6.74
C PHE A 53 -8.14 8.94 6.78
N GLU A 54 -9.44 8.65 6.84
CA GLU A 54 -9.99 7.29 6.85
C GLU A 54 -9.64 6.51 5.57
N ILE A 55 -9.21 5.25 5.70
CA ILE A 55 -8.91 4.36 4.56
C ILE A 55 -10.21 4.07 3.78
N ARG A 56 -10.40 4.76 2.65
CA ARG A 56 -11.55 4.59 1.75
C ARG A 56 -11.21 3.66 0.58
N PRO A 57 -12.17 2.86 0.07
CA PRO A 57 -11.96 2.02 -1.11
C PRO A 57 -11.43 2.79 -2.33
N LYS A 58 -11.89 4.03 -2.54
CA LYS A 58 -11.41 4.90 -3.62
C LYS A 58 -9.90 5.20 -3.50
N THR A 59 -9.38 5.40 -2.30
CA THR A 59 -7.95 5.63 -2.09
C THR A 59 -7.13 4.38 -2.42
N ILE A 60 -7.62 3.19 -2.04
CA ILE A 60 -7.00 1.91 -2.41
C ILE A 60 -6.98 1.73 -3.92
N MET A 61 -8.07 2.06 -4.62
CA MET A 61 -8.11 2.02 -6.08
C MET A 61 -7.08 2.95 -6.71
N ASN A 62 -6.97 4.18 -6.24
CA ASN A 62 -5.97 5.12 -6.77
C ASN A 62 -4.53 4.66 -6.49
N ALA A 63 -4.29 4.08 -5.32
CA ALA A 63 -3.00 3.49 -4.96
C ALA A 63 -2.63 2.32 -5.89
N ILE A 64 -3.59 1.47 -6.24
CA ILE A 64 -3.41 0.39 -7.23
C ILE A 64 -3.02 0.96 -8.59
N ILE A 65 -3.75 1.96 -9.08
CA ILE A 65 -3.48 2.62 -10.37
C ILE A 65 -2.07 3.21 -10.38
N TYR A 66 -1.73 4.00 -9.36
CA TYR A 66 -0.40 4.57 -9.20
C TYR A 66 0.69 3.49 -9.19
N GLY A 67 0.47 2.39 -8.45
CA GLY A 67 1.40 1.28 -8.42
C GLY A 67 1.66 0.70 -9.81
N LEU A 68 0.59 0.41 -10.57
CA LEU A 68 0.68 -0.11 -11.94
C LEU A 68 1.45 0.84 -12.87
N GLU A 69 1.17 2.15 -12.77
CA GLU A 69 1.87 3.19 -13.54
C GLU A 69 3.36 3.31 -13.17
N ASN A 70 3.73 2.92 -11.95
CA ASN A 70 5.09 3.02 -11.40
C ASN A 70 5.84 1.68 -11.35
N GLY A 71 5.42 0.73 -12.21
CA GLY A 71 6.14 -0.51 -12.44
C GLY A 71 5.79 -1.66 -11.50
N TRP A 72 4.72 -1.54 -10.69
CA TRP A 72 4.16 -2.71 -10.01
C TRP A 72 3.50 -3.63 -11.04
N GLN A 73 4.04 -4.84 -11.19
CA GLN A 73 3.51 -5.85 -12.09
C GLN A 73 3.05 -7.05 -11.25
N PRO A 74 1.75 -7.15 -10.92
CA PRO A 74 1.25 -8.14 -9.97
C PRO A 74 1.41 -9.60 -10.44
N GLU A 75 1.53 -9.83 -11.75
CA GLU A 75 1.74 -11.15 -12.35
C GLU A 75 3.20 -11.61 -12.30
N ILE A 76 4.15 -10.70 -12.08
CA ILE A 76 5.57 -11.00 -12.06
C ILE A 76 6.04 -11.20 -10.61
N ASN A 77 6.70 -12.33 -10.36
CA ASN A 77 7.27 -12.63 -9.04
C ASN A 77 8.29 -11.56 -8.62
N ASN A 78 8.34 -11.27 -7.32
CA ASN A 78 9.29 -10.33 -6.72
C ASN A 78 9.21 -8.89 -7.27
N CYS A 79 8.10 -8.54 -7.94
CA CYS A 79 7.86 -7.17 -8.39
C CYS A 79 7.08 -6.37 -7.35
N SER A 80 7.37 -6.55 -6.06
CA SER A 80 6.64 -5.84 -4.99
C SER A 80 6.99 -4.35 -5.00
N LEU A 81 6.02 -3.52 -4.61
CA LEU A 81 6.20 -2.07 -4.59
C LEU A 81 5.73 -1.49 -3.26
N PHE A 82 6.48 -0.53 -2.73
CA PHE A 82 6.13 0.23 -1.53
C PHE A 82 5.74 1.63 -1.94
N ILE A 83 4.55 2.07 -1.48
CA ILE A 83 4.02 3.39 -1.76
C ILE A 83 3.55 4.06 -0.47
N GLY A 84 3.80 5.36 -0.39
CA GLY A 84 3.28 6.24 0.63
C GLY A 84 2.42 7.32 0.01
N MET A 85 2.03 8.28 0.83
CA MET A 85 1.34 9.48 0.38
C MET A 85 1.95 10.70 1.04
N ASN A 86 1.89 11.84 0.37
CA ASN A 86 2.20 13.14 0.95
C ASN A 86 1.14 14.15 0.52
N GLU A 87 1.39 15.43 0.80
CA GLU A 87 0.52 16.53 0.41
C GLU A 87 0.33 16.67 -1.11
N ASN A 88 1.25 16.12 -1.92
CA ASN A 88 1.20 16.14 -3.38
C ASN A 88 0.61 14.86 -4.00
N GLY A 89 0.26 13.85 -3.18
CA GLY A 89 -0.30 12.58 -3.65
C GLY A 89 0.56 11.37 -3.33
N PHE A 90 0.47 10.32 -4.15
CA PHE A 90 1.22 9.08 -3.92
C PHE A 90 2.70 9.24 -4.27
N VAL A 91 3.56 8.59 -3.48
CA VAL A 91 5.01 8.55 -3.69
C VAL A 91 5.52 7.13 -3.58
N LYS A 92 6.59 6.81 -4.32
CA LYS A 92 7.30 5.53 -4.19
C LYS A 92 8.26 5.59 -3.01
N LEU A 93 8.26 4.55 -2.20
CA LEU A 93 9.13 4.43 -1.02
C LEU A 93 10.22 3.38 -1.26
N LYS A 94 11.29 3.43 -0.47
CA LYS A 94 12.25 2.32 -0.40
C LYS A 94 11.59 1.08 0.20
N GLU A 95 12.16 -0.09 -0.08
CA GLU A 95 11.65 -1.33 0.49
C GLU A 95 11.67 -1.29 2.02
N ASN A 96 10.57 -1.77 2.63
CA ASN A 96 10.37 -1.79 4.08
C ASN A 96 10.48 -0.41 4.77
N SER A 97 10.28 0.68 4.04
CA SER A 97 10.27 2.03 4.58
C SER A 97 8.88 2.64 4.65
N PHE A 98 8.65 3.46 5.68
CA PHE A 98 7.45 4.26 5.86
C PHE A 98 7.77 5.71 5.49
N TYR A 99 6.78 6.44 4.97
CA TYR A 99 6.98 7.81 4.51
C TYR A 99 7.51 8.71 5.65
N PHE A 100 6.95 8.57 6.85
CA PHE A 100 7.38 9.32 8.03
C PHE A 100 8.86 9.09 8.39
N ASP A 101 9.35 7.85 8.22
CA ASP A 101 10.75 7.51 8.50
C ASP A 101 11.70 8.09 7.45
N GLU A 102 11.28 8.15 6.17
CA GLU A 102 12.07 8.78 5.11
C GLU A 102 12.16 10.30 5.30
N VAL A 103 11.07 10.96 5.68
CA VAL A 103 11.06 12.42 5.91
C VAL A 103 11.92 12.82 7.11
N ASN A 104 11.90 12.07 8.21
CA ASN A 104 12.72 12.41 9.38
C ASN A 104 14.22 12.23 9.13
N LYS A 105 14.62 11.24 8.32
CA LYS A 105 16.04 11.05 7.95
C LYS A 105 16.60 12.20 7.12
N ILE A 106 15.78 12.80 6.24
CA ILE A 106 16.20 13.95 5.43
C ILE A 106 16.46 15.18 6.30
N ASN A 107 15.79 15.30 7.44
CA ASN A 107 15.95 16.45 8.36
C ASN A 107 17.08 16.26 9.38
N GLU A 108 17.74 15.09 9.41
CA GLU A 108 18.87 14.79 10.30
C GLU A 108 20.24 14.82 9.57
N GLU A 109 20.25 15.02 8.24
CA GLU A 109 21.45 15.25 7.41
C GLU A 109 21.66 16.73 7.07
#